data_AF-A0A918TX50-F1
#
_entry.id   AF-A0A918TX50-F1
#
_cell.length_a   1.000
_cell.length_b   1.000
_cell.length_c   1.000
_cell.angle_alpha   90.00
_cell.angle_beta   90.00
_cell.angle_gamma   90.00
#
_symmetry.space_group_name_H-M   'P 1'
#
loop_
_entity.id
_entity.type
_entity.pdbx_description
1 polymer ?
#
loop_
_entity_poly.entity_id
_entity_poly.type
_entity_poly.pdbx_seq_one_letter_code
_entity_poly.pdbx_strand_id
1 'polypeptide(L)'
;MIRALFLLLLASPAMADGTLEGRLVNFSVLVYDDPARPIFVGQGRTVQVGQGVEFGLDREGAQNGVDVVPVAVDISPQRIEVEFLPGVQGELLTAAFNGYVLHFETDCALFEKVGIDREFTTMAMTDADIQTEVSTLFINMSGKTFVPGQGFGLNVQVADCPLS
;
A
#
# COMPACT_ATOMS: atom_id res chain seq x y z
N MET A 1 -50.89 14.49 -32.28
CA MET A 1 -49.44 14.46 -32.54
C MET A 1 -48.73 14.58 -31.20
N ILE A 2 -48.32 13.46 -30.61
CA ILE A 2 -47.69 13.43 -29.28
C ILE A 2 -46.18 13.57 -29.49
N ARG A 3 -45.63 14.71 -29.06
CA ARG A 3 -44.18 14.97 -29.03
C ARG A 3 -43.58 14.20 -27.85
N ALA A 4 -42.89 13.10 -28.13
CA ALA A 4 -42.07 12.41 -27.14
C ALA A 4 -40.78 13.22 -26.92
N LEU A 5 -40.63 13.77 -25.72
CA LEU A 5 -39.43 14.44 -25.26
C LEU A 5 -38.51 13.37 -24.66
N PHE A 6 -37.48 12.94 -25.40
CA PHE A 6 -36.43 12.08 -24.87
C PHE A 6 -35.50 12.93 -23.99
N LEU A 7 -35.58 12.74 -22.67
CA LEU A 7 -34.51 13.15 -21.76
C LEU A 7 -33.34 12.16 -21.92
N LEU A 8 -32.26 12.59 -22.58
CA LEU A 8 -30.96 11.94 -22.41
C LEU A 8 -30.41 12.34 -21.03
N LEU A 9 -30.44 11.43 -20.06
CA LEU A 9 -29.57 11.52 -18.90
C LEU A 9 -28.13 11.26 -19.37
N LEU A 10 -27.34 12.32 -19.45
CA LEU A 10 -25.89 12.23 -19.54
C LEU A 10 -25.38 11.68 -18.20
N ALA A 11 -25.10 10.39 -18.13
CA ALA A 11 -24.30 9.83 -17.06
C ALA A 11 -22.87 10.34 -17.24
N SER A 12 -22.49 11.38 -16.49
CA SER A 12 -21.09 11.74 -16.36
C SER A 12 -20.35 10.55 -15.75
N PRO A 13 -19.24 10.07 -16.33
CA PRO A 13 -18.39 9.14 -15.60
C PRO A 13 -17.96 9.83 -14.32
N ALA A 14 -18.15 9.17 -13.18
CA ALA A 14 -17.56 9.59 -11.92
C ALA A 14 -16.04 9.51 -12.11
N MET A 15 -15.43 10.63 -12.50
CA MET A 15 -14.00 10.82 -12.35
C MET A 15 -13.73 10.66 -10.86
N ALA A 16 -12.89 9.72 -10.45
CA ALA A 16 -12.45 9.70 -9.07
C ALA A 16 -11.68 11.00 -8.86
N ASP A 17 -12.07 11.78 -7.86
CA ASP A 17 -11.20 12.80 -7.30
C ASP A 17 -9.87 12.14 -6.93
N GLY A 18 -8.76 12.88 -6.95
CA GLY A 18 -7.42 12.45 -6.51
C GLY A 18 -7.40 11.89 -5.07
N THR A 19 -7.88 10.65 -4.93
CA THR A 19 -8.10 9.91 -3.69
C THR A 19 -7.83 8.42 -3.87
N LEU A 20 -7.33 7.78 -2.81
CA LEU A 20 -7.24 6.34 -2.68
C LEU A 20 -8.57 5.69 -2.27
N GLU A 21 -9.49 6.46 -1.69
CA GLU A 21 -10.76 5.94 -1.16
C GLU A 21 -11.61 5.26 -2.24
N GLY A 22 -12.19 4.11 -1.89
CA GLY A 22 -13.01 3.30 -2.79
C GLY A 22 -12.22 2.42 -3.76
N ARG A 23 -10.89 2.54 -3.85
CA ARG A 23 -10.05 1.69 -4.71
C ARG A 23 -9.81 0.33 -4.08
N LEU A 24 -9.68 -0.70 -4.91
CA LEU A 24 -9.20 -2.00 -4.48
C LEU A 24 -7.67 -1.99 -4.43
N VAL A 25 -7.12 -2.47 -3.33
CA VAL A 25 -5.68 -2.59 -3.12
C VAL A 25 -5.35 -3.98 -2.60
N ASN A 26 -4.37 -4.61 -3.24
CA ASN A 26 -3.72 -5.80 -2.73
C ASN A 26 -2.50 -5.40 -1.91
N PHE A 27 -2.48 -5.75 -0.61
CA PHE A 27 -1.33 -5.55 0.26
C PHE A 27 -0.62 -6.89 0.45
N SER A 28 0.69 -6.94 0.15
CA SER A 28 1.52 -8.15 0.28
C SER A 28 2.93 -7.82 0.80
N VAL A 29 3.66 -8.87 1.18
CA VAL A 29 5.08 -8.80 1.59
C VAL A 29 5.93 -9.52 0.56
N LEU A 30 7.08 -8.95 0.24
CA LEU A 30 8.02 -9.55 -0.70
C LEU A 30 9.45 -9.40 -0.16
N VAL A 31 10.23 -10.49 -0.26
CA VAL A 31 11.65 -10.51 0.11
C VAL A 31 12.46 -11.20 -0.96
N TYR A 32 13.49 -10.55 -1.49
CA TYR A 32 14.41 -11.14 -2.46
C TYR A 32 15.78 -10.44 -2.48
N ASP A 33 16.80 -11.19 -2.88
CA ASP A 33 18.03 -10.65 -3.47
C ASP A 33 18.00 -10.71 -5.01
N ASP A 34 17.27 -11.69 -5.55
CA ASP A 34 17.05 -11.94 -6.97
C ASP A 34 15.54 -12.05 -7.21
N PRO A 35 14.89 -11.12 -7.93
CA PRO A 35 13.44 -11.15 -8.16
C PRO A 35 12.94 -12.45 -8.80
N ALA A 36 13.78 -13.17 -9.55
CA ALA A 36 13.41 -14.44 -10.18
C ALA A 36 13.38 -15.61 -9.17
N ARG A 37 13.93 -15.43 -7.97
CA ARG A 37 14.04 -16.44 -6.90
C ARG A 37 13.78 -15.78 -5.53
N PRO A 38 12.53 -15.39 -5.25
CA PRO A 38 12.20 -14.72 -4.00
C PRO A 38 12.44 -15.63 -2.79
N ILE A 39 12.86 -15.02 -1.69
CA ILE A 39 13.04 -15.66 -0.38
C ILE A 39 11.68 -15.86 0.27
N PHE A 40 10.81 -14.84 0.16
CA PHE A 40 9.45 -14.86 0.68
C PHE A 40 8.51 -14.17 -0.30
N VAL A 41 7.38 -14.79 -0.60
CA VAL A 41 6.26 -14.17 -1.32
C VAL A 41 5.01 -14.33 -0.44
N GLY A 42 4.50 -13.20 0.03
CA GLY A 42 3.27 -13.18 0.80
C GLY A 42 2.07 -13.51 -0.07
N GLN A 43 1.05 -14.12 0.52
CA GLN A 43 -0.20 -14.43 -0.17
C GLN A 43 -0.92 -13.17 -0.64
N GLY A 44 -0.74 -12.09 0.13
CA GLY A 44 -1.42 -10.83 -0.09
C GLY A 44 -2.90 -10.90 0.23
N ARG A 45 -3.51 -9.73 0.45
CA ARG A 45 -4.96 -9.61 0.65
C ARG A 45 -5.46 -8.42 -0.13
N THR A 46 -6.58 -8.57 -0.81
CA THR A 46 -7.27 -7.46 -1.49
C THR A 46 -8.39 -6.93 -0.60
N VAL A 47 -8.41 -5.62 -0.39
CA VAL A 47 -9.51 -4.92 0.30
C VAL A 47 -9.86 -3.64 -0.47
N GLN A 48 -11.04 -3.10 -0.19
CA GLN A 48 -11.42 -1.77 -0.65
C GLN A 48 -11.00 -0.74 0.39
N VAL A 49 -10.28 0.31 -0.04
CA VAL A 49 -9.89 1.44 0.80
C VAL A 49 -11.12 2.16 1.31
N GLY A 50 -11.18 2.43 2.61
CA GLY A 50 -12.36 3.00 3.25
C GLY A 50 -12.04 3.78 4.51
N GLN A 51 -12.88 3.64 5.53
CA GLN A 51 -12.69 4.31 6.81
C GLN A 51 -12.08 3.33 7.82
N GLY A 52 -10.88 3.65 8.30
CA GLY A 52 -10.14 2.91 9.33
C GLY A 52 -9.41 1.69 8.81
N VAL A 53 -8.45 1.19 9.61
CA VAL A 53 -7.55 0.04 9.34
C VAL A 53 -8.08 -0.97 8.32
N GLU A 54 -7.51 -0.90 7.12
CA GLU A 54 -7.78 -1.77 5.98
C GLU A 54 -7.14 -3.15 6.14
N PHE A 55 -6.01 -3.25 6.86
CA PHE A 55 -5.30 -4.51 7.05
C PHE A 55 -4.76 -4.72 8.46
N GLY A 56 -4.91 -5.96 8.95
CA GLY A 56 -3.97 -6.57 9.88
C GLY A 56 -3.22 -7.67 9.14
N LEU A 57 -1.95 -7.46 8.82
CA LEU A 57 -1.10 -8.58 8.43
C LEU A 57 -0.72 -9.34 9.68
N ASP A 58 -1.02 -10.63 9.68
CA ASP A 58 -0.51 -11.58 10.66
C ASP A 58 0.57 -12.45 9.98
N ARG A 59 1.20 -13.32 10.75
CA ARG A 59 2.11 -14.32 10.22
C ARG A 59 1.43 -15.18 9.16
N GLU A 60 2.15 -15.47 8.09
CA GLU A 60 1.64 -16.28 6.97
C GLU A 60 2.30 -17.66 6.92
N GLY A 61 3.26 -17.92 7.82
CA GLY A 61 4.03 -19.15 7.88
C GLY A 61 5.38 -18.99 7.21
N ALA A 62 6.42 -19.48 7.89
CA ALA A 62 7.79 -19.23 7.47
C ALA A 62 8.12 -19.88 6.11
N GLN A 63 8.72 -19.10 5.21
CA GLN A 63 9.35 -19.55 3.97
C GLN A 63 10.84 -19.24 4.05
N ASN A 64 11.70 -20.24 3.82
CA ASN A 64 13.16 -20.08 3.88
C ASN A 64 13.67 -19.43 5.19
N GLY A 65 12.98 -19.66 6.31
CA GLY A 65 13.33 -19.09 7.62
C GLY A 65 12.84 -17.66 7.86
N VAL A 66 12.06 -17.09 6.94
CA VAL A 66 11.48 -15.74 7.03
C VAL A 66 9.96 -15.85 7.11
N ASP A 67 9.33 -15.05 7.96
CA ASP A 67 7.87 -14.92 8.06
C ASP A 67 7.51 -13.43 8.15
N VAL A 68 6.24 -13.11 7.95
CA VAL A 68 5.70 -11.75 8.02
C VAL A 68 5.83 -11.22 9.45
N VAL A 69 6.29 -9.97 9.57
CA VAL A 69 6.17 -9.21 10.82
C VAL A 69 4.78 -8.60 10.87
N PRO A 70 3.98 -8.89 11.91
CA PRO A 70 2.62 -8.38 11.99
C PRO A 70 2.54 -6.84 12.05
N VAL A 71 1.69 -6.26 11.22
CA VAL A 71 1.45 -4.82 11.13
C VAL A 71 -0.04 -4.51 10.98
N ALA A 72 -0.45 -3.34 11.48
CA ALA A 72 -1.69 -2.68 11.08
C ALA A 72 -1.41 -1.72 9.92
N VAL A 73 -2.32 -1.65 8.96
CA VAL A 73 -2.24 -0.69 7.84
C VAL A 73 -3.55 0.07 7.76
N ASP A 74 -3.45 1.40 7.78
CA ASP A 74 -4.57 2.32 7.57
C ASP A 74 -4.29 3.15 6.30
N ILE A 75 -5.25 3.17 5.39
CA ILE A 75 -5.18 3.83 4.09
C ILE A 75 -6.34 4.83 4.03
N SER A 76 -6.01 6.09 4.24
CA SER A 76 -6.94 7.19 4.07
C SER A 76 -6.86 7.76 2.63
N PRO A 77 -7.73 8.72 2.25
CA PRO A 77 -7.76 9.30 0.90
C PRO A 77 -6.41 9.69 0.28
N GLN A 78 -5.47 10.20 1.08
CA GLN A 78 -4.18 10.71 0.60
C GLN A 78 -3.00 10.29 1.48
N ARG A 79 -3.16 9.24 2.28
CA ARG A 79 -2.14 8.82 3.24
C ARG A 79 -2.24 7.34 3.56
N ILE A 80 -1.08 6.71 3.67
CA ILE A 80 -0.93 5.31 4.09
C ILE A 80 -0.12 5.31 5.38
N GLU A 81 -0.61 4.65 6.41
CA GLU A 81 0.04 4.46 7.70
C GLU A 81 0.26 2.98 7.95
N VAL A 82 1.45 2.62 8.43
CA VAL A 82 1.80 1.25 8.82
C VAL A 82 2.36 1.28 10.22
N GLU A 83 1.79 0.48 11.12
CA GLU A 83 2.21 0.36 12.51
C GLU A 83 2.55 -1.08 12.87
N PHE A 84 3.68 -1.27 13.57
CA PHE A 84 4.07 -2.57 14.08
C PHE A 84 3.26 -2.96 15.31
N LEU A 85 2.64 -4.14 15.25
CA LEU A 85 1.77 -4.62 16.32
C LEU A 85 2.56 -4.97 17.59
N PRO A 86 1.93 -4.90 18.78
CA PRO A 86 2.56 -5.29 20.04
C PRO A 86 3.08 -6.73 20.05
N GLY A 87 4.10 -6.98 20.87
CA GLY A 87 4.60 -8.32 21.16
C GLY A 87 5.66 -8.86 20.19
N VAL A 88 6.06 -8.08 19.17
CA VAL A 88 7.17 -8.41 18.26
C VAL A 88 8.15 -7.25 18.16
N GLN A 89 9.44 -7.54 18.28
CA GLN A 89 10.53 -6.60 18.00
C GLN A 89 11.69 -7.35 17.37
N GLY A 90 12.50 -6.66 16.57
CA GLY A 90 13.65 -7.27 15.95
C GLY A 90 14.22 -6.43 14.82
N GLU A 91 14.98 -7.09 13.96
CA GLU A 91 15.54 -6.52 12.75
C GLU A 91 14.99 -7.29 11.55
N LEU A 92 14.54 -6.57 10.54
CA LEU A 92 14.12 -7.16 9.28
C LEU A 92 15.35 -7.67 8.52
N LEU A 93 15.23 -8.87 7.92
CA LEU A 93 16.30 -9.47 7.13
C LEU A 93 16.88 -8.46 6.12
N THR A 94 18.20 -8.36 6.06
CA THR A 94 18.86 -7.58 5.00
C THR A 94 18.84 -8.37 3.69
N ALA A 95 18.24 -7.78 2.66
CA ALA A 95 18.15 -8.27 1.29
C ALA A 95 18.12 -7.09 0.29
N ALA A 96 18.21 -7.35 -1.02
CA ALA A 96 18.03 -6.31 -2.05
C ALA A 96 16.66 -5.61 -1.92
N PHE A 97 15.60 -6.38 -1.68
CA PHE A 97 14.30 -5.89 -1.28
C PHE A 97 13.75 -6.76 -0.13
N ASN A 98 13.27 -6.12 0.93
CA ASN A 98 12.50 -6.76 1.98
C ASN A 98 11.46 -5.76 2.46
N GLY A 99 10.20 -5.93 2.08
CA GLY A 99 9.19 -4.98 2.52
C GLY A 99 7.81 -5.20 1.93
N TYR A 100 7.05 -4.12 1.92
CA TYR A 100 5.62 -4.13 1.60
C TYR A 100 5.40 -3.72 0.15
N VAL A 101 4.41 -4.37 -0.48
CA VAL A 101 3.98 -4.09 -1.85
C VAL A 101 2.48 -3.84 -1.83
N LEU A 102 2.07 -2.64 -2.22
CA LEU A 102 0.67 -2.26 -2.38
C LEU A 102 0.38 -2.14 -3.87
N HIS A 103 -0.45 -3.05 -4.39
CA HIS A 103 -0.87 -3.02 -5.78
C HIS A 103 -2.34 -2.61 -5.87
N PHE A 104 -2.60 -1.43 -6.42
CA PHE A 104 -3.96 -0.96 -6.65
C PHE A 104 -4.50 -1.51 -7.96
N GLU A 105 -5.73 -2.03 -7.96
CA GLU A 105 -6.38 -2.62 -9.14
C GLU A 105 -6.81 -1.50 -10.10
N THR A 106 -5.84 -0.94 -10.82
CA THR A 106 -6.04 0.08 -11.84
C THR A 106 -4.89 0.06 -12.84
N ASP A 107 -5.21 0.32 -14.11
CA ASP A 107 -4.21 0.45 -15.18
C ASP A 107 -3.68 1.91 -15.30
N CYS A 108 -4.19 2.81 -14.48
CA CYS A 108 -3.78 4.21 -14.44
C CYS A 108 -2.51 4.40 -13.61
N ALA A 109 -1.66 5.35 -14.00
CA ALA A 109 -0.54 5.80 -13.18
C ALA A 109 -1.08 6.54 -11.95
N LEU A 110 -1.27 5.81 -10.85
CA LEU A 110 -2.03 6.25 -9.69
C LEU A 110 -1.31 7.32 -8.88
N PHE A 111 0.01 7.23 -8.80
CA PHE A 111 0.81 8.06 -7.90
C PHE A 111 1.50 9.20 -8.67
N GLU A 112 1.08 10.44 -8.44
CA GLU A 112 1.82 11.61 -8.92
C GLU A 112 3.05 11.88 -8.05
N LYS A 113 2.88 11.67 -6.74
CA LYS A 113 3.94 11.84 -5.75
C LYS A 113 3.69 10.97 -4.54
N VAL A 114 4.75 10.41 -3.98
CA VAL A 114 4.75 9.77 -2.66
C VAL A 114 5.91 10.35 -1.87
N GLY A 115 5.68 10.65 -0.60
CA GLY A 115 6.72 11.13 0.30
C GLY A 115 6.49 10.65 1.73
N ILE A 116 7.56 10.49 2.48
CA ILE A 116 7.48 10.09 3.89
C ILE A 116 6.82 11.20 4.70
N ASP A 117 5.77 10.86 5.45
CA ASP A 117 5.27 11.71 6.51
C ASP A 117 6.22 11.67 7.71
N ARG A 118 7.00 12.74 7.87
CA ARG A 118 7.99 12.86 8.94
C ARG A 118 7.37 13.16 10.30
N GLU A 119 6.11 13.57 10.35
CA GLU A 119 5.40 13.81 11.62
C GLU A 119 4.99 12.49 12.26
N PHE A 120 4.49 11.55 11.47
CA PHE A 120 4.08 10.22 11.94
C PHE A 120 5.22 9.20 12.00
N THR A 121 6.17 9.27 11.06
CA THR A 121 7.21 8.24 10.94
C THR A 121 8.20 8.30 12.09
N THR A 122 8.25 7.24 12.88
CA THR A 122 9.11 7.13 14.07
C THR A 122 10.35 6.27 13.82
N MET A 123 10.39 5.53 12.71
CA MET A 123 11.51 4.67 12.33
C MET A 123 12.42 5.32 11.27
N ALA A 124 13.63 4.76 11.11
CA ALA A 124 14.61 5.30 10.16
C ALA A 124 14.22 4.97 8.71
N MET A 125 13.75 5.98 7.97
CA MET A 125 13.40 5.88 6.56
C MET A 125 13.90 7.06 5.74
N THR A 126 14.16 6.78 4.47
CA THR A 126 14.61 7.74 3.46
C THR A 126 13.80 7.57 2.19
N ASP A 127 13.77 8.59 1.34
CA ASP A 127 12.97 8.54 0.12
C ASP A 127 13.43 7.42 -0.85
N ALA A 128 14.67 6.94 -0.72
CA ALA A 128 15.19 5.79 -1.48
C ALA A 128 14.54 4.45 -1.09
N ASP A 129 13.88 4.39 0.06
CA ASP A 129 13.11 3.23 0.50
C ASP A 129 11.76 3.12 -0.23
N ILE A 130 11.33 4.18 -0.94
CA ILE A 130 10.01 4.26 -1.55
C ILE A 130 10.14 4.28 -3.08
N GLN A 131 9.45 3.37 -3.75
CA GLN A 131 9.41 3.31 -5.21
C GLN A 131 7.97 3.09 -5.68
N THR A 132 7.61 3.70 -6.82
CA THR A 132 6.30 3.54 -7.43
C THR A 132 6.43 3.07 -8.87
N GLU A 133 5.53 2.17 -9.28
CA GLU A 133 5.41 1.70 -10.66
C GLU A 133 3.94 1.64 -11.05
N VAL A 134 3.51 2.55 -11.92
CA VAL A 134 2.11 2.66 -12.39
C VAL A 134 1.13 2.78 -11.21
N SER A 135 0.55 1.67 -10.76
CA SER A 135 -0.42 1.53 -9.66
C SER A 135 0.13 0.77 -8.46
N THR A 136 1.44 0.47 -8.45
CA THR A 136 2.11 -0.30 -7.40
C THR A 136 3.06 0.59 -6.60
N LEU A 137 3.00 0.48 -5.27
CA LEU A 137 3.90 1.14 -4.33
C LEU A 137 4.74 0.07 -3.61
N PHE A 138 6.05 0.22 -3.70
CA PHE A 138 7.04 -0.62 -3.05
C PHE A 138 7.71 0.15 -1.91
N ILE A 139 7.74 -0.46 -0.74
CA ILE A 139 8.28 0.13 0.48
C ILE A 139 9.35 -0.81 1.03
N ASN A 140 10.62 -0.48 0.83
CA ASN A 140 11.74 -1.30 1.25
C ASN A 140 12.10 -1.06 2.72
N MET A 141 12.10 -2.14 3.49
CA MET A 141 12.35 -2.17 4.93
C MET A 141 13.58 -3.01 5.29
N SER A 142 14.38 -3.37 4.29
CA SER A 142 15.60 -4.16 4.43
C SER A 142 16.55 -3.61 5.51
N GLY A 143 16.95 -4.48 6.44
CA GLY A 143 17.87 -4.16 7.55
C GLY A 143 17.32 -3.18 8.59
N LYS A 144 16.04 -2.79 8.52
CA LYS A 144 15.46 -1.86 9.49
C LYS A 144 15.10 -2.58 10.78
N THR A 145 15.41 -1.93 11.91
CA THR A 145 14.92 -2.35 13.23
C THR A 145 13.46 -1.91 13.40
N PHE A 146 12.64 -2.77 14.01
CA PHE A 146 11.27 -2.47 14.38
C PHE A 146 11.04 -2.78 15.87
N VAL A 147 10.28 -1.92 16.53
CA VAL A 147 9.78 -2.15 17.89
C VAL A 147 8.27 -1.87 17.94
N PRO A 148 7.53 -2.46 18.90
CA PRO A 148 6.11 -2.19 19.09
C PRO A 148 5.78 -0.70 19.16
N GLY A 149 4.72 -0.30 18.45
CA GLY A 149 4.27 1.09 18.43
C GLY A 149 5.14 2.05 17.60
N GLN A 150 6.17 1.55 16.94
CA GLN A 150 6.76 2.27 15.80
C GLN A 150 5.93 2.06 14.55
N GLY A 151 6.09 3.00 13.63
CA GLY A 151 5.42 2.97 12.35
C GLY A 151 6.01 3.99 11.39
N PHE A 152 5.44 3.99 10.20
CA PHE A 152 5.74 4.96 9.18
C PHE A 152 4.48 5.36 8.42
N GLY A 153 4.50 6.60 7.94
CA GLY A 153 3.41 7.20 7.20
C GLY A 153 3.93 7.69 5.86
N LEU A 154 3.11 7.57 4.83
CA LEU A 154 3.38 8.06 3.49
C LEU A 154 2.25 9.01 3.08
N ASN A 155 2.61 10.24 2.73
CA ASN A 155 1.71 11.19 2.08
C ASN A 155 1.71 10.90 0.58
N VAL A 156 0.51 10.78 0.01
CA VAL A 156 0.30 10.37 -1.37
C VAL A 156 -0.49 11.45 -2.11
N GLN A 157 0.06 11.91 -3.23
CA GLN A 157 -0.68 12.67 -4.23
C GLN A 157 -1.17 11.71 -5.30
N VAL A 158 -2.49 11.56 -5.37
CA VAL A 158 -3.15 10.61 -6.27
C VAL A 158 -3.55 11.33 -7.55
N ALA A 159 -3.25 10.72 -8.69
CA ALA A 159 -3.64 11.24 -9.99
C ALA A 159 -5.17 11.12 -10.20
N ASP A 160 -5.69 11.91 -11.14
CA ASP A 160 -7.09 11.86 -11.57
C ASP A 160 -7.37 10.58 -12.40
N CYS A 161 -7.35 9.43 -11.72
CA CYS A 161 -7.61 8.12 -12.29
C CYS A 161 -9.08 7.71 -12.02
N PRO A 162 -9.84 7.24 -13.03
CA PRO A 162 -11.17 6.68 -12.79
C PRO A 162 -11.15 5.57 -11.73
N LEU A 163 -12.24 5.42 -10.97
CA LEU A 163 -12.47 4.19 -10.19
C LEU A 163 -12.87 3.10 -11.19
N SER A 164 -12.18 1.95 -11.12
CA SER A 164 -12.48 0.74 -11.89
C SER A 164 -13.75 0.05 -11.40
#